data_AF-S4XDE6-F1
#
_entry.id   AF-S4XDE6-F1
#
_cell.length_a   1.000
_cell.length_b   1.000
_cell.length_c   1.000
_cell.angle_alpha   90.00
_cell.angle_beta   90.00
_cell.angle_gamma   90.00
#
_symmetry.space_group_name_H-M   'P 1'
#
loop_
_entity.id
_entity.type
_entity.pdbx_description
1 polymer ?
#
loop_
_entity_poly.entity_id
_entity_poly.type
_entity_poly.pdbx_seq_one_letter_code
_entity_poly.pdbx_strand_id
1 'polypeptide(L)'
;MLTTNEPHWGDPERSQVRRDTTRSERIAGIIWLCVGGLAAVLLAALYLGSRITVGDTSIPFPWPIVATPWFLVVLTKTALLWTDNRSVAAAPLWTWLAGYLILVFWPAIPGLGGDTILGSSLWTLLLLPVGLAGGGWALLRLK
;
A
#
# COMPACT_ATOMS: atom_id res chain seq x y z
N MET A 1 -34.42 22.21 3.36
CA MET A 1 -33.00 22.24 3.76
C MET A 1 -32.53 20.80 3.82
N LEU A 2 -31.62 20.40 2.92
CA LEU A 2 -30.97 19.09 3.01
C LEU A 2 -30.12 19.12 4.28
N THR A 3 -30.49 18.32 5.28
CA THR A 3 -29.68 18.13 6.49
C THR A 3 -28.41 17.42 6.06
N THR A 4 -27.33 18.17 5.79
CA THR A 4 -26.02 17.58 5.55
C THR A 4 -25.61 16.87 6.83
N ASN A 5 -25.25 15.59 6.71
CA ASN A 5 -24.87 14.73 7.85
C ASN A 5 -23.42 15.03 8.27
N GLU A 6 -23.10 16.32 8.44
CA GLU A 6 -21.75 16.87 8.59
C GLU A 6 -21.72 17.81 9.81
N PRO A 7 -21.33 17.32 11.00
CA PRO A 7 -21.49 18.03 12.27
C PRO A 7 -20.73 19.36 12.39
N HIS A 8 -19.63 19.52 11.65
CA HIS A 8 -18.72 20.65 11.76
C HIS A 8 -18.48 21.36 10.41
N TRP A 9 -19.45 21.31 9.50
CA TRP A 9 -19.30 21.95 8.19
C TRP A 9 -19.20 23.48 8.33
N GLY A 10 -18.14 24.07 7.79
CA GLY A 10 -17.92 25.52 7.82
C GLY A 10 -17.28 26.06 9.11
N ASP A 11 -16.88 25.18 10.05
CA ASP A 11 -16.13 25.56 11.25
C ASP A 11 -14.63 25.65 10.93
N PRO A 12 -14.00 26.84 10.94
CA PRO A 12 -12.60 27.00 10.59
C PRO A 12 -11.64 26.40 11.64
N GLU A 13 -12.12 26.12 12.86
CA GLU A 13 -11.29 25.60 13.95
C GLU A 13 -11.33 24.07 14.06
N ARG A 14 -12.17 23.38 13.26
CA ARG A 14 -12.33 21.93 13.32
C ARG A 14 -12.14 21.26 11.95
N SER A 15 -11.18 20.35 11.88
CA SER A 15 -11.05 19.42 10.74
C SER A 15 -12.01 18.24 10.90
N GLN A 16 -12.84 17.99 9.89
CA GLN A 16 -13.68 16.79 9.80
C GLN A 16 -13.50 16.10 8.44
N VAL A 17 -13.60 14.77 8.44
CA VAL A 17 -13.64 13.98 7.21
C VAL A 17 -15.05 14.05 6.64
N ARG A 18 -15.18 14.26 5.33
CA ARG A 18 -16.48 14.26 4.63
C ARG A 18 -17.20 12.93 4.87
N ARG A 19 -18.45 13.00 5.34
CA ARG A 19 -19.25 11.80 5.68
C ARG A 19 -20.34 11.51 4.66
N ASP A 20 -20.75 12.51 3.89
CA ASP A 20 -21.72 12.36 2.82
C ASP A 20 -21.05 11.72 1.59
N THR A 21 -20.79 10.41 1.67
CA THR A 21 -20.23 9.61 0.57
C THR A 21 -21.18 8.51 0.18
N THR A 22 -21.39 8.35 -1.13
CA THR A 22 -22.25 7.27 -1.65
C THR A 22 -21.54 5.92 -1.59
N ARG A 23 -22.32 4.82 -1.68
CA ARG A 23 -21.75 3.47 -1.69
C ARG A 23 -20.80 3.25 -2.88
N SER A 24 -21.14 3.75 -4.06
CA SER A 24 -20.30 3.64 -5.26
C SER A 24 -18.98 4.41 -5.11
N GLU A 25 -19.02 5.59 -4.49
CA GLU A 25 -17.83 6.40 -4.21
C GLU A 25 -16.87 5.67 -3.26
N ARG A 26 -17.39 5.07 -2.19
CA ARG A 26 -16.58 4.27 -1.25
C ARG A 26 -15.94 3.06 -1.94
N ILE A 27 -16.70 2.34 -2.77
CA ILE A 27 -16.18 1.20 -3.54
C ILE A 27 -15.07 1.65 -4.49
N ALA A 28 -15.31 2.72 -5.26
CA ALA A 28 -14.31 3.27 -6.18
C ALA A 28 -13.04 3.72 -5.43
N GLY A 29 -13.19 4.37 -4.28
CA GLY A 29 -12.07 4.75 -3.41
C GLY A 29 -11.23 3.55 -2.99
N ILE A 30 -11.85 2.48 -2.50
CA ILE A 30 -11.15 1.25 -2.13
C ILE A 30 -10.46 0.59 -3.33
N ILE A 31 -11.15 0.50 -4.48
CA ILE A 31 -10.55 -0.06 -5.71
C ILE A 31 -9.28 0.70 -6.09
N TRP A 32 -9.31 2.04 -6.03
CA TRP A 32 -8.15 2.85 -6.38
C TRP A 32 -7.00 2.70 -5.38
N LEU A 33 -7.30 2.49 -4.09
CA LEU A 33 -6.30 2.15 -3.10
C LEU A 33 -5.67 0.78 -3.37
N CYS A 34 -6.44 -0.20 -3.86
CA CYS A 34 -5.90 -1.49 -4.30
C CYS A 34 -4.97 -1.34 -5.52
N VAL A 35 -5.33 -0.51 -6.49
CA VAL A 35 -4.43 -0.14 -7.61
C VAL A 35 -3.14 0.50 -7.08
N GLY A 36 -3.26 1.39 -6.09
CA GLY A 36 -2.10 1.94 -5.36
C GLY A 36 -1.23 0.86 -4.71
N GLY A 37 -1.85 -0.18 -4.11
CA GLY A 37 -1.14 -1.34 -3.58
C GLY A 37 -0.35 -2.12 -4.64
N LEU A 38 -0.95 -2.34 -5.83
CA LEU A 38 -0.24 -2.97 -6.96
C LEU A 38 0.90 -2.10 -7.48
N ALA A 39 0.68 -0.78 -7.61
CA ALA A 39 1.74 0.14 -8.01
C ALA A 39 2.89 0.15 -6.99
N ALA A 40 2.57 0.08 -5.70
CA ALA A 40 3.57 0.05 -4.63
C ALA A 40 4.44 -1.20 -4.68
N VAL A 41 3.87 -2.38 -4.90
CA VAL A 41 4.67 -3.61 -5.02
C VAL A 41 5.51 -3.60 -6.30
N LEU A 42 4.97 -3.08 -7.41
CA LEU A 42 5.69 -3.00 -8.66
C LEU A 42 6.89 -2.04 -8.54
N LEU A 43 6.69 -0.85 -7.98
CA LEU A 43 7.77 0.09 -7.71
C LEU A 43 8.80 -0.51 -6.75
N ALA A 44 8.35 -1.20 -5.70
CA ALA A 44 9.27 -1.85 -4.79
C ALA A 44 10.13 -2.88 -5.50
N ALA A 45 9.55 -3.71 -6.37
CA ALA A 45 10.28 -4.71 -7.13
C ALA A 45 11.32 -4.11 -8.08
N LEU A 46 10.95 -3.06 -8.82
CA LEU A 46 11.84 -2.39 -9.78
C LEU A 46 13.01 -1.67 -9.10
N TYR A 47 12.80 -1.10 -7.92
CA TYR A 47 13.80 -0.28 -7.24
C TYR A 47 14.47 -0.97 -6.05
N LEU A 48 14.18 -2.25 -5.78
CA LEU A 48 14.73 -2.95 -4.62
C LEU A 48 16.24 -3.06 -4.67
N GLY A 49 16.77 -3.30 -5.88
CA GLY A 49 18.20 -3.38 -6.16
C GLY A 49 18.87 -2.02 -6.40
N SER A 50 18.20 -0.91 -6.11
CA SER A 50 18.74 0.42 -6.36
C SER A 50 20.04 0.66 -5.61
N ARG A 51 20.90 1.46 -6.25
CA ARG A 51 22.24 1.79 -5.78
C ARG A 51 22.44 3.28 -5.92
N ILE A 52 23.23 3.85 -5.01
CA ILE A 52 23.68 5.23 -5.09
C ILE A 52 25.19 5.25 -5.34
N THR A 53 25.64 6.21 -6.14
CA THR A 53 27.07 6.42 -6.41
C THR A 53 27.59 7.54 -5.52
N VAL A 54 28.65 7.27 -4.77
CA VAL A 54 29.33 8.24 -3.90
C VAL A 54 30.80 8.24 -4.27
N GLY A 55 31.28 9.31 -4.92
CA GLY A 55 32.58 9.31 -5.59
C GLY A 55 32.61 8.25 -6.70
N ASP A 56 33.60 7.36 -6.66
CA ASP A 56 33.74 6.25 -7.61
C ASP A 56 33.14 4.92 -7.09
N THR A 57 32.53 4.92 -5.90
CA THR A 57 31.99 3.70 -5.27
C THR A 57 30.48 3.61 -5.41
N SER A 58 29.99 2.45 -5.87
CA SER A 58 28.55 2.15 -5.95
C SER A 58 28.08 1.39 -4.70
N ILE A 59 27.17 1.99 -3.93
CA ILE A 59 26.68 1.47 -2.64
C ILE A 59 25.22 0.98 -2.80
N PRO A 60 24.86 -0.22 -2.33
CA PRO A 60 23.46 -0.67 -2.29
C PRO A 60 22.59 0.26 -1.44
N PHE A 61 21.44 0.68 -1.97
CA PHE A 61 20.51 1.56 -1.27
C PHE A 61 19.06 1.09 -1.51
N PRO A 62 18.63 -0.01 -0.85
CA PRO A 62 17.32 -0.64 -1.06
C PRO A 62 16.21 0.17 -0.37
N TRP A 63 16.01 1.41 -0.79
CA TRP A 63 15.03 2.32 -0.19
C TRP A 63 13.58 1.82 -0.16
N PRO A 64 13.12 0.91 -1.07
CA PRO A 64 11.76 0.38 -0.96
C PRO A 64 11.48 -0.35 0.36
N ILE A 65 12.52 -0.90 1.02
CA ILE A 65 12.38 -1.53 2.34
C ILE A 65 11.78 -0.55 3.36
N VAL A 66 12.11 0.74 3.25
CA VAL A 66 11.60 1.79 4.15
C VAL A 66 10.32 2.42 3.61
N ALA A 67 10.24 2.64 2.29
CA ALA A 67 9.09 3.34 1.71
C ALA A 67 7.83 2.47 1.63
N THR A 68 7.94 1.18 1.33
CA THR A 68 6.80 0.26 1.23
C THR A 68 5.97 0.20 2.52
N PRO A 69 6.52 -0.04 3.72
CA PRO A 69 5.71 -0.07 4.94
C PRO A 69 5.01 1.27 5.19
N TRP A 70 5.66 2.40 4.92
CA TRP A 70 5.06 3.72 5.07
C TRP A 70 3.89 3.92 4.10
N PHE A 71 4.08 3.55 2.83
CA PHE A 71 3.03 3.66 1.83
C PHE A 71 1.83 2.78 2.18
N LEU A 72 2.06 1.56 2.66
CA LEU A 72 1.00 0.66 3.12
C LEU A 72 0.27 1.21 4.35
N VAL A 73 0.97 1.85 5.30
CA VAL A 73 0.32 2.59 6.39
C VAL A 73 -0.63 3.64 5.85
N VAL A 74 -0.20 4.44 4.86
CA VAL A 74 -1.01 5.51 4.26
C VAL A 74 -2.22 4.93 3.53
N LEU A 75 -2.05 3.90 2.73
CA LEU A 75 -3.16 3.25 2.02
C LEU A 75 -4.19 2.68 2.99
N THR A 76 -3.74 1.99 4.02
CA THR A 76 -4.63 1.39 5.04
C THR A 76 -5.36 2.46 5.85
N LYS A 77 -4.67 3.52 6.28
CA LYS A 77 -5.32 4.66 6.97
C LYS A 77 -6.36 5.32 6.08
N THR A 78 -6.02 5.53 4.81
CA THR A 78 -6.95 6.11 3.84
C THR A 78 -8.15 5.19 3.62
N ALA A 79 -7.94 3.88 3.52
CA ALA A 79 -9.03 2.91 3.38
C ALA A 79 -10.01 2.95 4.57
N LEU A 80 -9.50 3.16 5.78
CA LEU A 80 -10.32 3.31 6.99
C LEU A 80 -11.15 4.62 7.00
N LEU A 81 -10.84 5.60 6.15
CA LEU A 81 -11.71 6.76 5.95
C LEU A 81 -12.94 6.42 5.08
N TRP A 82 -12.85 5.38 4.26
CA TRP A 82 -13.90 4.96 3.34
C TRP A 82 -14.83 3.89 3.92
N THR A 83 -14.41 3.20 4.98
CA THR A 83 -15.21 2.14 5.61
C THR A 83 -14.80 1.86 7.06
N ASP A 84 -15.81 1.64 7.92
CA ASP A 84 -15.61 1.18 9.30
C ASP A 84 -15.26 -0.32 9.36
N ASN A 85 -15.50 -1.09 8.28
CA ASN A 85 -15.19 -2.51 8.23
C ASN A 85 -13.69 -2.71 7.98
N ARG A 86 -12.95 -3.04 9.04
CA ARG A 86 -11.49 -3.28 8.98
C ARG A 86 -11.08 -4.34 7.96
N SER A 87 -11.92 -5.36 7.73
CA SER A 87 -11.64 -6.40 6.73
C SER A 87 -11.66 -5.83 5.31
N VAL A 88 -12.59 -4.91 5.02
CA VAL A 88 -12.64 -4.22 3.72
C VAL A 88 -11.50 -3.20 3.60
N ALA A 89 -11.20 -2.48 4.69
CA ALA A 89 -10.09 -1.52 4.71
C ALA A 89 -8.70 -2.18 4.55
N ALA A 90 -8.59 -3.48 4.85
CA ALA A 90 -7.38 -4.26 4.61
C ALA A 90 -7.19 -4.65 3.13
N ALA A 91 -8.17 -4.42 2.25
CA ALA A 91 -8.09 -4.83 0.85
C ALA A 91 -6.82 -4.35 0.12
N PRO A 92 -6.36 -3.09 0.25
CA PRO A 92 -5.13 -2.64 -0.40
C PRO A 92 -3.88 -3.40 0.05
N LEU A 93 -3.82 -3.77 1.34
CA LEU A 93 -2.73 -4.57 1.91
C LEU A 93 -2.74 -5.99 1.34
N TRP A 94 -3.91 -6.62 1.27
CA TRP A 94 -4.07 -7.94 0.67
C TRP A 94 -3.76 -7.94 -0.83
N THR A 95 -4.15 -6.88 -1.55
CA THR A 95 -3.81 -6.70 -2.95
C THR A 95 -2.29 -6.55 -3.14
N TRP A 96 -1.62 -5.77 -2.30
CA TRP A 96 -0.16 -5.67 -2.31
C TRP A 96 0.49 -7.03 -2.06
N LEU A 97 0.01 -7.78 -1.06
CA LEU A 97 0.53 -9.12 -0.74
C LEU A 97 0.34 -10.07 -1.92
N ALA A 98 -0.85 -10.10 -2.52
CA ALA A 98 -1.12 -10.93 -3.68
C ALA A 98 -0.19 -10.57 -4.85
N GLY A 99 -0.01 -9.28 -5.13
CA GLY A 99 0.95 -8.81 -6.13
C GLY A 99 2.39 -9.23 -5.82
N TYR A 100 2.81 -9.16 -4.56
CA TYR A 100 4.13 -9.61 -4.13
C TYR A 100 4.33 -11.10 -4.36
N LEU A 101 3.36 -11.93 -3.95
CA LEU A 101 3.41 -13.38 -4.15
C LEU A 101 3.43 -13.73 -5.64
N ILE A 102 2.62 -13.05 -6.46
CA ILE A 102 2.65 -13.20 -7.91
C ILE A 102 4.05 -12.90 -8.44
N LEU A 103 4.68 -11.80 -8.06
CA LEU A 103 6.02 -11.44 -8.54
C LEU A 103 7.11 -12.42 -8.08
N VAL A 104 7.01 -12.95 -6.86
CA VAL A 104 7.96 -13.94 -6.34
C VAL A 104 7.82 -15.28 -7.07
N PHE A 105 6.59 -15.75 -7.28
CA PHE A 105 6.33 -17.05 -7.89
C PHE A 105 6.22 -17.00 -9.41
N TRP A 106 6.22 -15.81 -10.01
CA TRP A 106 6.12 -15.60 -11.46
C TRP A 106 7.06 -16.52 -12.28
N PRO A 107 8.35 -16.65 -11.94
CA PRO A 107 9.26 -17.50 -12.72
C PRO A 107 8.94 -19.01 -12.61
N ALA A 108 8.20 -19.42 -11.58
CA ALA A 108 7.87 -20.81 -11.31
C ALA A 108 6.55 -21.26 -11.97
N ILE A 109 5.80 -20.37 -12.62
CA ILE A 109 4.51 -20.71 -13.25
C ILE A 109 4.76 -21.35 -14.62
N PRO A 110 4.43 -22.65 -14.82
CA PRO A 110 4.67 -23.32 -16.10
C PRO A 110 3.86 -22.68 -17.24
N GLY A 111 4.52 -22.35 -18.35
CA GLY A 111 3.87 -21.84 -19.57
C GLY A 111 3.42 -20.38 -19.54
N LEU A 112 3.47 -19.70 -18.39
CA LEU A 112 3.15 -18.27 -18.24
C LEU A 112 4.29 -17.45 -17.63
N GLY A 113 5.18 -18.09 -16.86
CA GLY A 113 6.29 -17.43 -16.19
C GLY A 113 7.39 -16.96 -17.15
N GLY A 114 8.12 -15.94 -16.73
CA GLY A 114 9.23 -15.35 -17.48
C GLY A 114 10.39 -14.94 -16.56
N ASP A 115 11.15 -13.93 -16.97
CA ASP A 115 12.33 -13.47 -16.25
C ASP A 115 12.02 -13.07 -14.80
N THR A 116 13.02 -13.26 -13.94
CA THR A 116 12.93 -12.95 -12.52
C THR A 116 12.87 -11.44 -12.30
N ILE A 117 11.71 -10.94 -11.87
CA ILE A 117 11.50 -9.52 -11.55
C ILE A 117 12.04 -9.21 -10.14
N LEU A 118 11.73 -10.06 -9.17
CA LEU A 118 12.26 -9.96 -7.81
C LEU A 118 13.45 -10.89 -7.64
N GLY A 119 14.66 -10.32 -7.63
CA GLY A 119 15.89 -11.10 -7.48
C GLY A 119 15.96 -11.88 -6.17
N SER A 120 16.75 -12.96 -6.15
CA SER A 120 17.05 -13.75 -4.96
C SER A 120 17.99 -12.98 -4.02
N SER A 121 17.42 -12.12 -3.17
CA SER A 121 18.17 -11.30 -2.22
C SER A 121 17.52 -11.27 -0.84
N LEU A 122 18.32 -10.94 0.18
CA LEU A 122 17.80 -10.70 1.53
C LEU A 122 16.76 -9.57 1.55
N TRP A 123 16.90 -8.56 0.69
CA TRP A 123 15.95 -7.45 0.58
C TRP A 123 14.59 -7.93 0.11
N THR A 124 14.55 -8.82 -0.87
CA THR A 124 13.30 -9.44 -1.34
C THR A 124 12.61 -10.15 -0.18
N LEU A 125 13.35 -10.97 0.56
CA LEU A 125 12.81 -11.67 1.73
C LEU A 125 12.28 -10.71 2.81
N LEU A 126 13.02 -9.64 3.12
CA LEU A 126 12.66 -8.67 4.15
C LEU A 126 11.48 -7.77 3.76
N LEU A 127 11.27 -7.54 2.47
CA LEU A 127 10.19 -6.68 1.98
C LEU A 127 8.82 -7.17 2.44
N LEU A 128 8.59 -8.49 2.44
CA LEU A 128 7.35 -9.12 2.86
C LEU A 128 6.96 -8.81 4.33
N PRO A 129 7.76 -9.22 5.34
CA PRO A 129 7.40 -8.95 6.74
C PRO A 129 7.38 -7.46 7.06
N VAL A 130 8.25 -6.65 6.45
CA VAL A 130 8.28 -5.20 6.69
C VAL A 130 7.02 -4.54 6.11
N GLY A 131 6.64 -4.85 4.87
CA GLY A 131 5.43 -4.34 4.25
C GLY A 131 4.16 -4.70 5.04
N LEU A 132 4.03 -5.99 5.43
CA LEU A 132 2.91 -6.46 6.24
C LEU A 132 2.87 -5.80 7.63
N ALA A 133 4.02 -5.59 8.28
CA ALA A 133 4.08 -4.90 9.56
C ALA A 133 3.58 -3.45 9.45
N GLY A 134 3.95 -2.73 8.38
CA GLY A 134 3.47 -1.38 8.11
C GLY A 134 1.94 -1.31 7.97
N GLY A 135 1.38 -2.02 6.98
CA GLY A 135 -0.08 -2.01 6.76
C GLY A 135 -0.86 -2.56 7.96
N GLY A 136 -0.39 -3.64 8.58
CA GLY A 136 -1.01 -4.25 9.75
C GLY A 136 -1.06 -3.32 10.96
N TRP A 137 0.01 -2.56 11.21
CA TRP A 137 0.06 -1.58 12.29
C TRP A 137 -1.05 -0.52 12.19
N ALA A 138 -1.32 -0.04 10.97
CA ALA A 138 -2.38 0.94 10.73
C ALA A 138 -3.78 0.40 11.06
N LEU A 139 -4.05 -0.89 10.79
CA LEU A 139 -5.32 -1.53 11.15
C LEU A 139 -5.51 -1.65 12.67
N LEU A 140 -4.42 -1.84 13.43
CA LEU A 140 -4.46 -2.06 14.88
C LEU A 140 -4.59 -0.76 15.68
N ARG A 141 -4.07 0.36 15.18
CA ARG A 141 -3.98 1.64 15.92
C ARG A 141 -5.18 2.57 15.80
N LEU A 142 -6.13 2.32 14.90
CA LEU A 142 -7.31 3.17 14.73
C LEU A 142 -8.44 2.67 15.64
N LYS A 143 -8.59 3.39 16.77
CA LYS A 143 -9.73 3.33 17.70
C LYS A 143 -10.73 4.41 17.34
#